data_AF-A0A7K8CC64-F1
#
_entry.id   AF-A0A7K8CC64-F1
#
_cell.length_a   1.000
_cell.length_b   1.000
_cell.length_c   1.000
_cell.angle_alpha   90.00
_cell.angle_beta   90.00
_cell.angle_gamma   90.00
#
_symmetry.space_group_name_H-M   'P 1'
#
loop_
_entity.id
_entity.type
_entity.pdbx_description
1 polymer ?
#
loop_
_entity_poly.entity_id
_entity_poly.type
_entity_poly.pdbx_seq_one_letter_code
_entity_poly.pdbx_strand_id
1 'polypeptide(L)' 'MIYEIDTVFPPWATDVFSIDANSGEIRLRGALDFEAVTIYELHIKGTDKGTPPLSGHCKVVLEVLDVND' A
#
# COMPACT_ATOMS: atom_id res chain seq x y z
N MET A 1 1.49 -8.43 -15.14
CA MET A 1 0.70 -8.16 -13.93
C MET A 1 0.50 -6.65 -13.83
N ILE A 2 -0.61 -6.20 -13.25
CA ILE A 2 -0.90 -4.81 -12.91
C ILE A 2 -1.23 -4.78 -11.42
N TYR A 3 -0.53 -3.94 -10.66
CA TYR A 3 -0.71 -3.79 -9.23
C TYR A 3 -1.47 -2.50 -8.89
N GLU A 4 -2.38 -2.58 -7.93
CA GLU A 4 -3.14 -1.45 -7.42
C GLU A 4 -3.32 -1.56 -5.91
N ILE A 5 -3.31 -0.41 -5.22
CA ILE A 5 -3.76 -0.32 -3.82
C ILE A 5 -5.29 -0.25 -3.86
N ASP A 6 -5.94 -1.30 -3.37
CA ASP A 6 -7.39 -1.43 -3.34
C ASP A 6 -8.00 -0.71 -2.14
N THR A 7 -7.35 -0.80 -0.97
CA THR A 7 -7.78 -0.11 0.25
C THR A 7 -6.60 0.19 1.15
N VAL A 8 -6.66 1.31 1.87
CA VAL A 8 -5.72 1.70 2.91
C VAL A 8 -6.45 1.84 4.24
N PHE A 9 -5.84 1.36 5.31
CA PHE A 9 -6.25 1.64 6.68
C PHE A 9 -5.14 2.41 7.41
N PRO A 10 -5.47 3.51 8.10
CA PRO A 10 -6.80 4.12 8.17
C PRO A 10 -7.23 4.75 6.82
N PRO A 11 -8.55 4.88 6.53
CA PRO A 11 -9.06 5.29 5.20
C PRO A 11 -8.59 6.67 4.74
N TRP A 12 -8.30 7.58 5.68
CA TRP A 12 -7.80 8.91 5.36
C TRP A 12 -6.35 8.92 4.85
N ALA A 13 -5.63 7.81 4.95
CA ALA A 13 -4.24 7.68 4.52
C ALA A 13 -4.07 7.23 3.07
N THR A 14 -5.13 7.28 2.26
CA THR A 14 -5.12 6.82 0.86
C THR A 14 -4.03 7.52 0.02
N ASP A 15 -3.78 8.82 0.26
CA ASP A 15 -2.78 9.61 -0.47
C ASP A 15 -1.37 9.55 0.14
N VAL A 16 -1.15 8.75 1.18
CA VAL A 16 0.17 8.61 1.83
C VAL A 16 1.08 7.67 1.04
N PHE A 17 0.51 6.70 0.33
CA PHE A 17 1.26 5.66 -0.37
C PHE A 17 0.98 5.69 -1.88
N SER A 18 1.96 5.25 -2.67
CA SER A 18 1.79 4.89 -4.07
C SER A 18 2.31 3.49 -4.31
N ILE A 19 1.77 2.82 -5.33
CA ILE A 19 2.32 1.58 -5.86
C ILE A 19 2.63 1.78 -7.34
N ASP A 20 3.81 1.33 -7.77
CA ASP A 20 4.10 1.24 -9.20
C ASP A 20 3.34 0.06 -9.80
N ALA A 21 2.50 0.34 -10.79
CA ALA A 21 1.59 -0.65 -11.36
C ALA A 21 2.30 -1.82 -12.05
N ASN A 22 3.56 -1.69 -12.44
CA ASN A 22 4.29 -2.72 -13.18
C ASN A 22 5.17 -3.60 -12.28
N SER A 23 5.83 -2.99 -11.31
CA SER A 23 6.80 -3.63 -10.41
C SER A 23 6.20 -4.01 -9.06
N GLY A 24 5.10 -3.36 -8.64
CA GLY A 24 4.52 -3.52 -7.31
C GLY A 24 5.31 -2.79 -6.21
N GLU A 25 6.28 -1.95 -6.57
CA GLU A 25 7.05 -1.16 -5.60
C GLU A 25 6.14 -0.15 -4.88
N ILE A 26 6.12 -0.21 -3.55
CA ILE A 26 5.36 0.72 -2.72
C ILE A 26 6.27 1.86 -2.26
N ARG A 27 5.83 3.10 -2.45
CA ARG A 27 6.55 4.30 -2.02
C ARG A 27 5.69 5.19 -1.15
N LEU A 28 6.35 5.92 -0.26
CA LEU A 28 5.77 7.04 0.47
C LEU A 28 5.64 8.26 -0.45
N ARG A 29 4.50 8.94 -0.39
CA ARG A 29 4.26 10.21 -1.10
C ARG A 29 4.63 11.44 -0.26
N GLY A 30 4.80 11.28 1.05
CA GLY A 30 5.16 12.34 1.99
C GLY A 30 5.77 11.79 3.27
N ALA A 31 6.07 12.68 4.21
CA ALA A 31 6.55 12.29 5.52
C ALA A 31 5.45 11.57 6.32
N LEU A 32 5.84 10.54 7.07
CA LEU A 32 4.99 9.91 8.07
C LEU A 32 5.10 10.69 9.37
N ASP A 33 3.96 10.95 9.99
CA ASP A 33 3.89 11.52 11.34
C ASP A 33 3.53 10.41 12.32
N PHE A 34 4.54 10.00 13.10
CA PHE A 34 4.40 8.91 14.08
C PHE A 34 3.36 9.23 15.17
N GLU A 35 3.22 10.49 15.55
CA GLU A 35 2.24 10.92 16.57
C GLU A 35 0.79 10.76 16.08
N ALA A 36 0.59 10.72 14.76
CA ALA A 36 -0.72 10.57 14.15
C ALA A 36 -1.10 9.09 13.96
N VAL A 37 -0.21 8.26 13.40
CA VAL A 37 -0.47 6.83 13.11
C VAL A 37 0.81 6.01 13.19
N THR A 38 0.74 4.93 13.96
CA THR A 38 1.83 3.98 14.14
C THR A 38 1.73 2.75 13.22
N ILE A 39 0.53 2.43 12.71
CA ILE A 39 0.30 1.26 11.85
C ILE A 39 -0.58 1.63 10.65
N TYR A 40 -0.13 1.25 9.45
CA TYR A 40 -0.94 1.27 8.23
C TYR A 40 -1.15 -0.14 7.69
N GLU A 41 -2.32 -0.41 7.14
CA GLU A 41 -2.59 -1.64 6.36
C GLU A 41 -2.93 -1.29 4.92
N LEU A 42 -2.21 -1.88 3.97
CA LEU A 42 -2.46 -1.74 2.53
C LEU A 42 -2.99 -3.06 1.98
N HIS A 43 -4.16 -3.04 1.37
CA HIS A 43 -4.70 -4.16 0.60
C HIS A 43 -4.32 -3.97 -0.85
N ILE A 44 -3.48 -4.86 -1.37
CA ILE A 44 -2.97 -4.80 -2.73
C ILE A 44 -3.69 -5.84 -3.58
N LYS A 45 -4.10 -5.44 -4.77
CA LYS A 45 -4.64 -6.32 -5.80
C LYS A 45 -3.65 -6.39 -6.96
N GLY A 46 -3.34 -7.61 -7.39
CA GLY A 46 -2.54 -7.89 -8.57
C GLY A 46 -3.40 -8.59 -9.62
N THR A 47 -3.48 -8.02 -10.83
CA THR A 47 -4.26 -8.59 -11.94
C THR A 47 -3.32 -9.03 -13.07
N ASP A 48 -3.49 -10.24 -13.58
CA ASP A 48 -2.73 -10.73 -14.73
C ASP A 48 -3.23 -10.14 -16.06
N LYS A 49 -2.58 -10.50 -17.16
CA LYS A 49 -2.97 -10.06 -18.52
C LYS A 49 -3.67 -11.18 -19.31
N GLY A 50 -4.24 -12.15 -18.60
CA GLY A 50 -4.93 -13.30 -19.18
C GLY A 50 -6.26 -12.93 -19.83
N THR A 51 -6.91 -13.91 -20.45
CA THR A 51 -8.27 -13.78 -20.98
C THR A 51 -9.07 -15.04 -20.63
N PRO A 52 -9.95 -15.01 -19.61
CA PRO A 52 -10.25 -13.86 -18.74
C PRO A 52 -9.06 -13.51 -17.82
N PRO A 53 -8.97 -12.26 -17.33
CA PRO A 53 -7.95 -11.88 -16.36
C PRO A 53 -8.24 -12.53 -15.00
N LEU A 54 -7.19 -12.94 -14.30
CA LEU A 54 -7.26 -13.41 -12.92
C LEU A 54 -6.62 -12.37 -11.98
N SER A 55 -7.16 -12.27 -10.77
CA SER A 55 -6.65 -11.36 -9.74
C SER A 55 -6.34 -12.11 -8.45
N GLY A 56 -5.29 -11.66 -7.77
CA GLY A 56 -4.94 -12.07 -6.41
C GLY A 56 -4.87 -10.86 -5.49
N HIS A 57 -5.05 -11.10 -4.18
CA HIS A 57 -5.01 -10.07 -3.16
C HIS A 57 -3.97 -10.40 -2.10
N CYS A 58 -3.31 -9.39 -1.55
CA CYS A 58 -2.46 -9.53 -0.37
C CYS A 58 -2.60 -8.33 0.56
N LYS A 59 -2.21 -8.53 1.83
CA LYS A 59 -2.18 -7.48 2.84
C LYS A 59 -0.73 -7.15 3.20
N VAL A 60 -0.39 -5.88 3.20
CA VAL A 60 0.89 -5.34 3.68
C VAL A 60 0.62 -4.54 4.94
N VAL A 61 1.30 -4.89 6.03
CA VAL A 61 1.22 -4.15 7.31
C VAL A 61 2.51 -3.36 7.47
N LEU A 62 2.38 -2.06 7.68
CA LEU A 62 3.48 -1.12 7.85
C LEU A 62 3.45 -0.58 9.27
N GLU A 63 4.53 -0.79 10.00
CA GLU A 63 4.73 -0.22 11.34
C GLU A 63 5.69 0.96 11.22
N VAL A 64 5.26 2.13 11.68
CA VAL A 64 6.09 3.34 11.73
C VAL A 64 6.95 3.23 12.98
N LEU A 65 8.27 3.18 12.79
CA LEU A 65 9.22 3.17 13.89
C LEU A 65 9.54 4.61 14.29
N ASP A 66 9.50 4.91 15.58
CA ASP A 66 10.04 6.15 16.10
C ASP A 66 11.57 6.11 15.99
N VAL A 67 12.15 7.16 15.43
CA VAL A 67 13.61 7.29 15.28
C VAL A 67 14.25 7.99 16.48
N ASN A 68 13.44 8.43 17.45
CA ASN A 68 13.85 9.21 18.62
C ASN A 68 13.99 8.43 19.94
N ASP A 69 13.96 7.09 19.92
CA ASP A 69 14.32 6.24 21.07
C ASP A 69 15.73 5.63 20.91
#